data_AF-A0A5J9UDH3-F1
#
_entry.id   AF-A0A5J9UDH3-F1
#
_cell.length_a   1.000
_cell.length_b   1.000
_cell.length_c   1.000
_cell.angle_alpha   90.00
_cell.angle_beta   90.00
_cell.angle_gamma   90.00
#
_symmetry.space_group_name_H-M   'P 1'
#
loop_
_entity.id
_entity.type
_entity.pdbx_description
1 polymer ?
#
loop_
_entity_poly.entity_id
_entity_poly.type
_entity_poly.pdbx_seq_one_letter_code
_entity_poly.pdbx_strand_id
1 'polypeptide(L)'
;MEARRLMDLARAVPETLLLVGTTEKVFASIKAARELLGGHTWSYDDADDPDSPPSGSAGGGGGRGDSGVSPNTAGGGGSLAGLGCNPGPDFWADLLATALAPDGPLPEAYCEITRLVSLHGEAGRVLVLCAARLGIQPGDAHNLGGGEPDGGAARVDLRPDDEAQAPWRRWKDLREAVVRHAHDALLALSSAASAVAAAEDFMRWRYAGSPRRNEWVSAVRELVRDARRSLGEARDSVKLMRDAVVCQYFETWMILNRA
;
A
#
# COMPACT_ATOMS: atom_id res chain seq x y z
N MET A 1 -4.44 31.07 29.70
CA MET A 1 -4.57 31.22 28.23
C MET A 1 -3.79 30.13 27.49
N GLU A 2 -2.57 29.80 27.92
CA GLU A 2 -1.71 28.78 27.29
C GLU A 2 -2.30 27.35 27.30
N ALA A 3 -2.81 26.87 28.44
CA ALA A 3 -3.43 25.54 28.53
C ALA A 3 -4.58 25.32 27.54
N ARG A 4 -5.37 26.36 27.25
CA ARG A 4 -6.48 26.29 26.30
C ARG A 4 -5.97 26.15 24.86
N ARG A 5 -4.93 26.92 24.50
CA ARG A 5 -4.26 26.81 23.19
C ARG A 5 -3.61 25.44 22.99
N LEU A 6 -3.01 24.87 24.04
CA LEU A 6 -2.43 23.53 24.00
C LEU A 6 -3.49 22.44 23.79
N MET A 7 -4.65 22.55 24.44
CA MET A 7 -5.75 21.62 24.20
C MET A 7 -6.36 21.77 22.80
N ASP A 8 -6.50 22.99 22.30
CA ASP A 8 -6.99 23.22 20.93
C ASP A 8 -6.02 22.58 19.90
N LEU A 9 -4.72 22.73 20.11
CA LEU A 9 -3.70 22.09 19.26
C LEU A 9 -3.72 20.55 19.38
N ALA A 10 -3.89 20.01 20.60
CA ALA A 10 -4.00 18.57 20.82
C ALA A 10 -5.25 17.97 20.13
N ARG A 11 -6.36 18.71 20.11
CA ARG A 11 -7.61 18.30 19.44
C ARG A 11 -7.52 18.29 17.92
N ALA A 12 -6.57 19.00 17.32
CA ALA A 12 -6.29 18.92 15.88
C ALA A 12 -5.55 17.63 15.48
N VAL A 13 -4.94 16.91 16.42
CA VAL A 13 -4.21 15.66 16.15
C VAL A 13 -5.15 14.56 15.62
N PRO A 14 -6.30 14.25 16.27
CA PRO A 14 -7.28 13.33 15.72
C PRO A 14 -7.71 13.66 14.29
N GLU A 15 -7.97 14.93 13.97
CA GLU A 15 -8.35 15.35 12.60
C GLU A 15 -7.24 15.02 11.59
N THR A 16 -5.99 15.27 11.97
CA THR A 16 -4.82 14.96 11.13
C THR A 16 -4.67 13.45 10.92
N LEU A 17 -4.86 12.64 11.96
CA LEU A 17 -4.81 11.19 11.87
C LEU A 17 -5.95 10.64 11.00
N LEU A 18 -7.15 11.21 11.10
CA LEU A 18 -8.28 10.82 10.25
C LEU A 18 -8.00 11.16 8.77
N LEU A 19 -7.43 12.33 8.48
CA LEU A 19 -7.01 12.70 7.12
C LEU A 19 -6.00 11.68 6.57
N VAL A 20 -4.99 11.31 7.36
CA VAL A 20 -4.01 10.29 6.97
C VAL A 20 -4.69 8.94 6.72
N GLY A 21 -5.56 8.51 7.64
CA GLY A 21 -6.25 7.23 7.60
C GLY A 21 -7.38 7.13 6.55
N THR A 22 -7.75 8.23 5.89
CA THR A 22 -8.83 8.24 4.88
C THR A 22 -8.33 8.64 3.49
N THR A 23 -7.04 8.85 3.33
CA THR A 23 -6.46 9.21 2.04
C THR A 23 -6.49 8.02 1.08
N GLU A 24 -7.32 8.12 0.03
CA GLU A 24 -7.44 7.09 -1.01
C GLU A 24 -6.45 7.26 -2.16
N LYS A 25 -5.73 8.39 -2.21
CA LYS A 25 -4.83 8.73 -3.31
C LYS A 25 -3.75 7.67 -3.56
N VAL A 26 -3.11 7.16 -2.50
CA VAL A 26 -2.11 6.08 -2.61
C VAL A 26 -2.70 4.83 -3.28
N PHE A 27 -3.91 4.43 -2.90
CA PHE A 27 -4.56 3.26 -3.47
C PHE A 27 -4.89 3.46 -4.95
N ALA A 28 -5.31 4.67 -5.33
CA ALA A 28 -5.56 5.01 -6.72
C ALA A 28 -4.27 4.93 -7.55
N SER A 29 -3.15 5.50 -7.08
CA SER A 29 -1.86 5.46 -7.79
C SER A 29 -1.30 4.04 -7.89
N ILE A 30 -1.33 3.25 -6.81
CA ILE A 30 -0.91 1.84 -6.84
C ILE A 30 -1.77 1.00 -7.81
N LYS A 31 -3.09 1.24 -7.80
CA LYS A 31 -4.02 0.58 -8.73
C LYS A 31 -3.72 0.97 -10.17
N ALA A 32 -3.53 2.26 -10.45
CA ALA A 32 -3.17 2.75 -11.77
C ALA A 32 -1.85 2.15 -12.27
N ALA A 33 -0.81 2.05 -11.42
CA ALA A 33 0.44 1.37 -11.76
C ALA A 33 0.19 -0.11 -12.12
N ARG A 34 -0.61 -0.83 -11.32
CA ARG A 34 -0.91 -2.24 -11.55
C ARG A 34 -1.74 -2.47 -12.83
N GLU A 35 -2.68 -1.59 -13.11
CA GLU A 35 -3.50 -1.63 -14.33
C GLU A 35 -2.66 -1.32 -15.57
N LEU A 36 -1.79 -0.32 -15.50
CA LEU A 36 -0.85 0.01 -16.56
C LEU A 36 0.05 -1.18 -16.89
N LEU A 37 0.61 -1.86 -15.88
CA LEU A 37 1.42 -3.07 -16.07
C LEU A 37 0.63 -4.32 -16.50
N GLY A 38 -0.70 -4.28 -16.42
CA GLY A 38 -1.59 -5.37 -16.79
C GLY A 38 -2.41 -5.14 -18.07
N GLY A 39 -2.34 -3.94 -18.66
CA GLY A 39 -3.28 -3.44 -19.67
C GLY A 39 -3.33 -4.19 -21.00
N HIS A 40 -2.34 -5.04 -21.26
CA HIS A 40 -2.38 -6.02 -22.33
C HIS A 40 -1.89 -7.34 -21.74
N THR A 41 -2.66 -8.41 -21.91
CA THR A 41 -2.14 -9.75 -21.62
C THR A 41 -0.82 -9.85 -22.37
N TRP A 42 0.27 -10.15 -21.66
CA TRP A 42 1.56 -10.49 -22.24
C TRP A 42 1.47 -11.85 -22.98
N SER A 43 0.35 -12.09 -23.67
CA SER A 43 -0.09 -13.34 -24.26
C SER A 43 0.63 -13.54 -25.59
N TYR A 44 1.85 -14.05 -25.47
CA TYR A 44 2.29 -15.12 -26.35
C TYR A 44 2.32 -16.37 -25.47
N ASP A 45 1.26 -17.16 -25.59
CA ASP A 45 0.99 -18.49 -24.99
C ASP A 45 0.80 -18.58 -23.46
N ASP A 46 -0.48 -18.52 -23.04
CA ASP A 46 -1.03 -19.04 -21.77
C ASP A 46 -1.27 -20.57 -21.88
N ALA A 47 -0.37 -21.32 -22.53
CA ALA A 47 -0.53 -22.76 -22.73
C ALA A 47 0.11 -23.62 -21.62
N ASP A 48 0.90 -23.01 -20.73
CA ASP A 48 1.63 -23.73 -19.68
C ASP A 48 1.26 -23.21 -18.27
N ASP A 49 -0.04 -23.12 -17.99
CA ASP A 49 -0.53 -23.05 -16.60
C ASP A 49 -0.85 -24.47 -16.11
N PRO A 50 -0.03 -25.09 -15.23
CA PRO A 50 -0.32 -26.41 -14.68
C PRO A 50 -1.51 -26.43 -13.70
N ASP A 51 -2.05 -25.26 -13.33
CA ASP A 51 -3.17 -25.13 -12.39
C ASP A 51 -4.53 -24.90 -13.08
N SER A 52 -4.61 -25.03 -14.41
CA SER A 52 -5.92 -25.09 -15.09
C SER A 52 -6.65 -26.40 -14.75
N PRO A 53 -7.87 -26.34 -14.17
CA PRO A 53 -8.65 -27.55 -13.95
C PRO A 53 -8.98 -28.20 -15.30
N PRO A 54 -8.96 -29.54 -15.42
CA PRO A 54 -9.35 -30.19 -16.66
C PRO A 54 -10.78 -29.81 -16.99
N SER A 55 -10.97 -29.09 -18.09
CA SER A 55 -12.29 -28.85 -18.66
C SER A 55 -12.83 -30.18 -19.19
N GLY A 56 -13.46 -30.93 -18.29
CA GLY A 56 -14.25 -32.08 -18.64
C GLY A 56 -15.60 -31.63 -19.16
N SER A 57 -15.91 -31.99 -20.40
CA SER A 57 -17.27 -32.33 -20.80
C SER A 57 -17.22 -33.43 -21.84
N ALA A 58 -17.50 -34.66 -21.39
CA ALA A 58 -17.90 -35.75 -22.26
C ALA A 58 -19.31 -35.48 -22.79
N GLY A 59 -19.52 -35.64 -24.10
CA GLY A 59 -20.84 -35.59 -24.72
C GLY A 59 -20.73 -35.31 -26.22
N GLY A 60 -20.82 -36.37 -27.03
CA GLY A 60 -20.59 -36.32 -28.47
C GLY A 60 -21.76 -35.75 -29.31
N GLY A 61 -21.53 -35.72 -30.63
CA GLY A 61 -22.59 -35.80 -31.64
C GLY A 61 -22.77 -34.58 -32.55
N GLY A 62 -22.08 -34.64 -33.70
CA GLY A 62 -22.43 -34.20 -35.07
C GLY A 62 -23.48 -33.12 -35.36
N GLY A 63 -23.20 -32.30 -36.39
CA GLY A 63 -24.24 -31.63 -37.18
C GLY A 63 -23.81 -30.39 -37.97
N ARG A 64 -24.05 -30.41 -39.29
CA ARG A 64 -23.77 -29.37 -40.31
C ARG A 64 -24.74 -28.17 -40.26
N GLY A 65 -24.34 -27.07 -40.92
CA GLY A 65 -25.22 -26.02 -41.52
C GLY A 65 -24.90 -24.61 -40.99
N ASP A 66 -24.21 -23.72 -41.70
CA ASP A 66 -24.56 -22.91 -42.90
C ASP A 66 -25.24 -21.55 -42.58
N SER A 67 -24.59 -20.49 -43.10
CA SER A 67 -25.02 -19.13 -43.48
C SER A 67 -25.92 -18.24 -42.59
N GLY A 68 -25.48 -16.99 -42.40
CA GLY A 68 -26.37 -15.90 -42.00
C GLY A 68 -25.71 -14.56 -41.61
N VAL A 69 -25.33 -13.77 -42.62
CA VAL A 69 -25.56 -12.30 -42.76
C VAL A 69 -25.65 -11.40 -41.50
N SER A 70 -24.78 -10.38 -41.46
CA SER A 70 -24.97 -9.14 -40.67
C SER A 70 -26.06 -8.24 -41.26
N PRO A 71 -26.71 -7.39 -40.44
CA PRO A 71 -26.55 -5.96 -40.70
C PRO A 71 -26.38 -5.07 -39.46
N ASN A 72 -25.71 -3.96 -39.70
CA ASN A 72 -25.26 -2.90 -38.81
C ASN A 72 -26.39 -2.16 -38.06
N THR A 73 -26.09 -1.60 -36.87
CA THR A 73 -26.40 -0.19 -36.59
C THR A 73 -25.51 0.42 -35.50
N ALA A 74 -25.19 1.70 -35.74
CA ALA A 74 -24.15 2.54 -35.14
C ALA A 74 -24.28 2.85 -33.64
N GLY A 75 -23.11 2.97 -33.00
CA GLY A 75 -22.91 3.68 -31.74
C GLY A 75 -21.42 3.84 -31.50
N GLY A 76 -20.87 5.02 -31.84
CA GLY A 76 -19.44 5.30 -31.78
C GLY A 76 -18.87 5.23 -30.37
N GLY A 77 -18.11 4.18 -30.10
CA GLY A 77 -17.04 4.16 -29.12
C GLY A 77 -15.83 3.57 -29.83
N GLY A 78 -14.75 4.35 -29.96
CA GLY A 78 -13.50 3.91 -30.58
C GLY A 78 -12.90 2.75 -29.79
N SER A 79 -13.41 1.55 -30.06
CA SER A 79 -12.86 0.31 -29.57
C SER A 79 -11.63 0.01 -30.40
N LEU A 80 -10.46 0.11 -29.78
CA LEU A 80 -9.19 -0.38 -30.33
C LEU A 80 -9.16 -1.93 -30.41
N ALA A 81 -10.32 -2.60 -30.37
CA ALA A 81 -10.46 -4.06 -30.52
C ALA A 81 -10.41 -4.54 -31.98
N GLY A 82 -9.81 -3.76 -32.89
CA GLY A 82 -9.87 -4.00 -34.33
C GLY A 82 -8.57 -4.34 -35.04
N LEU A 83 -7.43 -4.40 -34.35
CA LEU A 83 -6.15 -4.76 -34.98
C LEU A 83 -5.46 -5.83 -34.14
N GLY A 84 -5.43 -7.06 -34.65
CA GLY A 84 -4.66 -8.20 -34.13
C GLY A 84 -3.14 -8.02 -34.25
N CYS A 85 -2.64 -6.83 -33.91
CA CYS A 85 -1.23 -6.53 -33.85
C CYS A 85 -0.77 -6.72 -32.41
N ASN A 86 0.02 -7.77 -32.16
CA ASN A 86 0.75 -7.87 -30.91
C ASN A 86 1.60 -6.60 -30.74
N PRO A 87 1.50 -5.89 -29.60
CA PRO A 87 2.21 -4.64 -29.42
C PRO A 87 3.71 -4.86 -29.57
N GLY A 88 4.35 -4.00 -30.36
CA GLY A 88 5.79 -4.07 -30.60
C GLY A 88 6.60 -3.82 -29.32
N PRO A 89 7.90 -4.15 -29.29
CA PRO A 89 8.74 -3.93 -28.13
C PRO A 89 8.79 -2.46 -27.67
N ASP A 90 8.76 -1.52 -28.61
CA ASP A 90 8.80 -0.08 -28.32
C ASP A 90 7.55 0.38 -27.53
N PHE A 91 6.38 -0.18 -27.87
CA PHE A 91 5.15 0.06 -27.12
C PHE A 91 5.30 -0.33 -25.64
N TRP A 92 5.91 -1.48 -25.37
CA TRP A 92 6.13 -1.95 -24.00
C TRP A 92 7.18 -1.12 -23.27
N ALA A 93 8.25 -0.71 -23.95
CA ALA A 93 9.26 0.17 -23.37
C ALA A 93 8.64 1.53 -22.98
N ASP A 94 7.80 2.12 -23.85
CA ASP A 94 7.09 3.36 -23.58
C ASP A 94 6.09 3.23 -22.42
N LEU A 95 5.40 2.10 -22.33
CA LEU A 95 4.50 1.81 -21.23
C LEU A 95 5.24 1.69 -19.89
N LEU A 96 6.36 0.95 -19.84
CA LEU A 96 7.19 0.84 -18.63
C LEU A 96 7.79 2.20 -18.24
N ALA A 97 8.27 2.97 -19.21
CA ALA A 97 8.76 4.33 -18.98
C ALA A 97 7.65 5.26 -18.43
N THR A 98 6.41 5.11 -18.90
CA THR A 98 5.25 5.86 -18.38
C THR A 98 4.98 5.54 -16.92
N ALA A 99 5.17 4.28 -16.50
CA ALA A 99 5.03 3.88 -15.10
C ALA A 99 6.04 4.59 -14.18
N LEU A 100 7.27 4.80 -14.68
CA LEU A 100 8.41 5.37 -13.96
C LEU A 100 8.59 6.87 -14.13
N ALA A 101 7.84 7.49 -15.05
CA ALA A 101 7.90 8.93 -15.28
C ALA A 101 7.69 9.71 -13.96
N PRO A 102 8.24 10.93 -13.81
CA PRO A 102 8.10 11.71 -12.58
C PRO A 102 6.65 11.93 -12.14
N ASP A 103 5.74 12.10 -13.10
CA ASP A 103 4.29 12.22 -12.89
C ASP A 103 3.55 10.88 -13.05
N GLY A 104 4.32 9.79 -13.12
CA GLY A 104 3.83 8.43 -13.25
C GLY A 104 3.30 7.87 -11.93
N PRO A 105 2.54 6.76 -12.00
CA PRO A 105 1.83 6.23 -10.85
C PRO A 105 2.74 5.65 -9.76
N LEU A 106 3.95 5.17 -10.09
CA LEU A 106 4.90 4.64 -9.11
C LEU A 106 5.54 5.76 -8.26
N PRO A 107 6.18 6.80 -8.85
CA PRO A 107 6.67 7.94 -8.07
C PRO A 107 5.56 8.67 -7.31
N GLU A 108 4.36 8.79 -7.88
CA GLU A 108 3.23 9.41 -7.19
C GLU A 108 2.86 8.65 -5.89
N ALA A 109 2.73 7.33 -5.97
CA ALA A 109 2.45 6.50 -4.79
C ALA A 109 3.54 6.64 -3.72
N TYR A 110 4.82 6.66 -4.14
CA TYR A 110 5.96 6.83 -3.23
C TYR A 110 5.94 8.17 -2.50
N CYS A 111 5.73 9.26 -3.25
CA CYS A 111 5.63 10.61 -2.70
C CYS A 111 4.47 10.74 -1.71
N GLU A 112 3.32 10.17 -2.05
CA GLU A 112 2.13 10.26 -1.20
C GLU A 112 2.31 9.48 0.10
N ILE A 113 2.87 8.26 0.09
CA ILE A 113 3.17 7.52 1.33
C ILE A 113 4.15 8.30 2.20
N THR A 114 5.21 8.86 1.61
CA THR A 114 6.20 9.67 2.35
C THR A 114 5.56 10.89 2.99
N ARG A 115 4.65 11.57 2.28
CA ARG A 115 3.87 12.70 2.81
C ARG A 115 3.01 12.27 3.99
N LEU A 116 2.28 11.16 3.87
CA LEU A 116 1.40 10.64 4.92
C LEU A 116 2.18 10.24 6.19
N VAL A 117 3.33 9.57 6.03
CA VAL A 117 4.22 9.21 7.15
C VAL A 117 4.73 10.46 7.87
N SER A 118 5.10 11.49 7.11
CA SER A 118 5.58 12.75 7.67
C SER A 118 4.49 13.45 8.48
N LEU A 119 3.28 13.52 7.92
CA LEU A 119 2.12 14.11 8.57
C LEU A 119 1.72 13.35 9.84
N HIS A 120 1.67 12.01 9.78
CA HIS A 120 1.46 11.15 10.96
C HIS A 120 2.55 11.36 12.02
N GLY A 121 3.81 11.46 11.61
CA GLY A 121 4.95 11.71 12.49
C GLY A 121 4.82 13.04 13.24
N GLU A 122 4.42 14.11 12.55
CA GLU A 122 4.16 15.42 13.15
C GLU A 122 2.95 15.39 14.10
N ALA A 123 1.83 14.82 13.67
CA ALA A 123 0.63 14.69 14.49
C ALA A 123 0.95 14.01 15.83
N GLY A 124 1.69 12.90 15.78
CA GLY A 124 2.11 12.23 17.00
C GLY A 124 3.11 13.01 17.85
N ARG A 125 3.98 13.85 17.26
CA ARG A 125 4.89 14.72 18.02
C ARG A 125 4.11 15.81 18.77
N VAL A 126 3.16 16.44 18.08
CA VAL A 126 2.26 17.46 18.67
C VAL A 126 1.51 16.88 19.86
N LEU A 127 0.97 15.65 19.74
CA LEU A 127 0.29 15.00 20.85
C LEU A 127 1.18 14.86 22.08
N VAL A 128 2.39 14.30 21.91
CA VAL A 128 3.33 14.08 23.02
C VAL A 128 3.71 15.39 23.70
N LEU A 129 3.99 16.44 22.92
CA LEU A 129 4.34 17.75 23.46
C LEU A 129 3.18 18.41 24.22
N CYS A 130 1.98 18.37 23.66
CA CYS A 130 0.78 18.91 24.32
C CYS A 130 0.46 18.13 25.60
N ALA A 131 0.49 16.80 25.54
CA ALA A 131 0.24 15.93 26.67
C ALA A 131 1.21 16.21 27.82
N ALA A 132 2.53 16.28 27.54
CA ALA A 132 3.54 16.60 28.53
C ALA A 132 3.31 17.96 29.19
N ARG A 133 2.94 19.00 28.42
CA ARG A 133 2.66 20.34 28.96
C ARG A 133 1.34 20.43 29.74
N LEU A 134 0.39 19.55 29.44
CA LEU A 134 -0.89 19.47 30.15
C LEU A 134 -0.81 18.56 31.38
N GLY A 135 0.34 17.94 31.67
CA GLY A 135 0.50 17.00 32.77
C GLY A 135 -0.13 15.63 32.50
N ILE A 136 -0.49 15.35 31.24
CA ILE A 136 -1.01 14.07 30.76
C ILE A 136 0.20 13.17 30.50
N GLN A 137 0.92 12.82 31.56
CA GLN A 137 2.12 12.00 31.43
C GLN A 137 1.74 10.54 31.21
N PRO A 138 2.38 9.82 30.28
CA PRO A 138 2.46 8.38 30.37
C PRO A 138 3.18 8.06 31.69
N GLY A 139 2.44 7.60 32.71
CA GLY A 139 2.95 7.43 34.07
C GLY A 139 4.36 6.83 34.10
N ASP A 140 5.30 7.57 34.70
CA ASP A 140 6.70 7.18 34.81
C ASP A 140 6.82 5.91 35.65
N ALA A 141 6.99 4.77 34.97
CA ALA A 141 7.47 3.56 35.60
C ALA A 141 8.99 3.67 35.79
N HIS A 142 9.48 4.53 36.70
CA HIS A 142 10.76 4.33 37.41
C HIS A 142 10.94 5.33 38.58
N ASN A 143 10.90 4.77 39.79
CA ASN A 143 11.76 5.05 40.95
C ASN A 143 11.98 6.51 41.41
N LEU A 144 11.29 6.88 42.48
CA LEU A 144 11.98 7.38 43.67
C LEU A 144 11.77 6.38 44.80
N GLY A 145 12.78 5.52 44.99
CA GLY A 145 12.90 4.68 46.16
C GLY A 145 13.13 5.52 47.41
N GLY A 146 12.45 5.18 48.50
CA GLY A 146 12.61 5.83 49.79
C GLY A 146 11.48 5.46 50.75
N GLY A 147 11.43 4.20 51.18
CA GLY A 147 10.53 3.74 52.24
C GLY A 147 10.64 2.24 52.42
N GLU A 148 11.24 1.82 53.52
CA GLU A 148 11.43 0.40 53.90
C GLU A 148 10.14 -0.43 53.85
N PRO A 149 10.24 -1.74 53.57
CA PRO A 149 9.11 -2.65 53.69
C PRO A 149 8.97 -3.08 55.15
N ASP A 150 8.03 -2.48 55.89
CA ASP A 150 7.49 -3.15 57.08
C ASP A 150 6.23 -3.95 56.69
N GLY A 151 6.16 -5.14 57.26
CA GLY A 151 5.42 -6.27 56.73
C GLY A 151 3.90 -6.17 56.81
N GLY A 152 3.26 -6.92 55.92
CA GLY A 152 1.94 -7.51 56.20
C GLY A 152 0.88 -7.28 55.13
N ALA A 153 0.23 -8.38 54.80
CA ALA A 153 -1.00 -8.52 54.02
C ALA A 153 -0.87 -8.43 52.49
N ALA A 154 -0.96 -9.62 51.88
CA ALA A 154 -1.36 -9.81 50.50
C ALA A 154 -2.72 -9.14 50.23
N ARG A 155 -2.69 -7.93 49.71
CA ARG A 155 -3.75 -7.40 48.86
C ARG A 155 -3.28 -7.55 47.43
N VAL A 156 -3.99 -8.39 46.68
CA VAL A 156 -3.96 -8.33 45.21
C VAL A 156 -4.72 -7.05 44.84
N ASP A 157 -4.08 -5.90 45.07
CA ASP A 157 -4.51 -4.64 44.48
C ASP A 157 -4.07 -4.71 43.02
N LEU A 158 -5.03 -4.90 42.11
CA LEU A 158 -4.84 -4.58 40.70
C LEU A 158 -4.41 -3.12 40.65
N ARG A 159 -3.12 -2.92 40.36
CA ARG A 159 -2.45 -1.63 40.48
C ARG A 159 -3.14 -0.63 39.53
N PRO A 160 -3.79 0.44 40.04
CA PRO A 160 -4.51 1.41 39.22
C PRO A 160 -3.64 2.08 38.13
N ASP A 161 -2.32 2.09 38.35
CA ASP A 161 -1.35 2.66 37.43
C ASP A 161 -1.23 1.89 36.10
N ASP A 162 -1.54 0.59 36.07
CA ASP A 162 -1.39 -0.24 34.86
C ASP A 162 -2.51 0.03 33.83
N GLU A 163 -3.74 0.28 34.30
CA GLU A 163 -4.89 0.62 33.44
C GLU A 163 -4.82 2.06 32.88
N ALA A 164 -4.19 2.97 33.63
CA ALA A 164 -3.91 4.34 33.19
C ALA A 164 -2.82 4.38 32.10
N GLN A 165 -1.88 3.44 32.10
CA GLN A 165 -0.79 3.33 31.13
C GLN A 165 -1.17 2.59 29.84
N ALA A 166 -2.20 1.73 29.88
CA ALA A 166 -2.58 0.91 28.74
C ALA A 166 -2.81 1.70 27.43
N PRO A 167 -3.52 2.86 27.42
CA PRO A 167 -3.71 3.63 26.19
C PRO A 167 -2.42 4.21 25.62
N TRP A 168 -1.52 4.70 26.49
CA TRP A 168 -0.23 5.25 26.06
C TRP A 168 0.70 4.19 25.47
N ARG A 169 0.71 2.98 26.05
CA ARG A 169 1.47 1.85 25.48
C ARG A 169 0.90 1.44 24.13
N ARG A 170 -0.41 1.21 24.06
CA ARG A 170 -1.10 0.85 22.82
C ARG A 170 -0.91 1.90 21.72
N TRP A 171 -0.96 3.19 22.07
CA TRP A 171 -0.70 4.28 21.14
C TRP A 171 0.72 4.25 20.56
N LYS A 172 1.73 3.97 21.39
CA LYS A 172 3.13 3.83 20.95
C LYS A 172 3.30 2.63 20.02
N ASP A 173 2.72 1.49 20.39
CA ASP A 173 2.79 0.25 19.58
C ASP A 173 2.15 0.46 18.21
N LEU A 174 1.00 1.15 18.16
CA LEU A 174 0.33 1.53 16.92
C LEU A 174 1.18 2.48 16.09
N ARG A 175 1.84 3.47 16.73
CA ARG A 175 2.75 4.39 16.03
C ARG A 175 3.90 3.64 15.37
N GLU A 176 4.49 2.68 16.06
CA GLU A 176 5.55 1.84 15.51
C GLU A 176 5.03 0.97 14.36
N ALA A 177 3.85 0.37 14.50
CA ALA A 177 3.20 -0.40 13.45
C ALA A 177 2.97 0.44 12.18
N VAL A 178 2.50 1.69 12.31
CA VAL A 178 2.33 2.61 11.17
C VAL A 178 3.66 2.82 10.44
N VAL A 179 4.75 3.08 11.17
CA VAL A 179 6.08 3.29 10.57
C VAL A 179 6.58 2.01 9.87
N ARG A 180 6.39 0.86 10.50
CA ARG A 180 6.78 -0.45 9.95
C ARG A 180 6.04 -0.74 8.64
N HIS A 181 4.70 -0.63 8.65
CA HIS A 181 3.90 -0.88 7.46
C HIS A 181 4.16 0.13 6.34
N ALA A 182 4.44 1.39 6.68
CA ALA A 182 4.87 2.36 5.68
C ALA A 182 6.23 2.01 5.07
N HIS A 183 7.18 1.55 5.89
CA HIS A 183 8.48 1.09 5.41
C HIS A 183 8.32 -0.11 4.47
N ASP A 184 7.54 -1.12 4.86
CA ASP A 184 7.24 -2.29 4.03
C ASP A 184 6.60 -1.87 2.69
N ALA A 185 5.68 -0.91 2.70
CA ALA A 185 5.06 -0.38 1.49
C ALA A 185 6.07 0.33 0.57
N LEU A 186 6.95 1.16 1.13
CA LEU A 186 7.99 1.87 0.37
C LEU A 186 9.03 0.90 -0.21
N LEU A 187 9.41 -0.13 0.56
CA LEU A 187 10.28 -1.21 0.08
C LEU A 187 9.64 -1.93 -1.10
N ALA A 188 8.37 -2.34 -0.98
CA ALA A 188 7.65 -3.01 -2.05
C ALA A 188 7.49 -2.13 -3.31
N LEU A 189 7.23 -0.82 -3.14
CA LEU A 189 7.23 0.12 -4.27
C LEU A 189 8.61 0.25 -4.94
N SER A 190 9.68 0.30 -4.15
CA SER A 190 11.05 0.36 -4.68
C SER A 190 11.44 -0.92 -5.43
N SER A 191 11.01 -2.08 -4.95
CA SER A 191 11.14 -3.38 -5.63
C SER A 191 10.40 -3.35 -6.97
N ALA A 192 9.15 -2.89 -6.98
CA ALA A 192 8.36 -2.77 -8.20
C ALA A 192 9.02 -1.82 -9.21
N ALA A 193 9.47 -0.64 -8.78
CA ALA A 193 10.16 0.32 -9.65
C ALA A 193 11.46 -0.25 -10.23
N SER A 194 12.24 -0.97 -9.42
CA SER A 194 13.48 -1.60 -9.88
C SER A 194 13.23 -2.68 -10.93
N ALA A 195 12.19 -3.50 -10.72
CA ALA A 195 11.79 -4.52 -11.68
C ALA A 195 11.27 -3.92 -13.00
N VAL A 196 10.48 -2.84 -12.92
CA VAL A 196 10.01 -2.09 -14.11
C VAL A 196 11.18 -1.47 -14.87
N ALA A 197 12.14 -0.85 -14.16
CA ALA A 197 13.32 -0.23 -14.78
C ALA A 197 14.19 -1.28 -15.49
N ALA A 198 14.44 -2.42 -14.84
CA ALA A 198 15.16 -3.53 -15.46
C ALA A 198 14.43 -4.04 -16.71
N ALA A 199 13.10 -4.19 -16.64
CA ALA A 199 12.28 -4.61 -17.78
C ALA A 199 12.37 -3.61 -18.95
N GLU A 200 12.33 -2.31 -18.66
CA GLU A 200 12.47 -1.23 -19.64
C GLU A 200 13.85 -1.27 -20.31
N ASP A 201 14.93 -1.42 -19.53
CA ASP A 201 16.29 -1.53 -20.05
C ASP A 201 16.45 -2.75 -20.97
N PHE A 202 15.92 -3.91 -20.60
CA PHE A 202 15.93 -5.10 -21.46
C PHE A 202 15.19 -4.87 -22.77
N MET A 203 14.08 -4.14 -22.75
CA MET A 203 13.32 -3.81 -23.95
C MET A 203 14.07 -2.81 -24.83
N ARG A 204 14.74 -1.81 -24.24
CA ARG A 204 15.54 -0.81 -24.96
C ARG A 204 16.84 -1.35 -25.54
N TRP A 205 17.52 -2.27 -24.84
CA TRP A 205 18.82 -2.80 -25.27
C TRP A 205 18.72 -3.85 -26.38
N ARG A 206 17.51 -4.15 -26.86
CA ARG A 206 17.29 -5.17 -27.86
C ARG A 206 17.85 -4.76 -29.22
N TYR A 207 19.02 -5.29 -29.56
CA TYR A 207 19.48 -5.31 -30.95
C TYR A 207 18.59 -6.25 -31.77
N ALA A 208 18.06 -5.75 -32.89
CA ALA A 208 17.13 -6.47 -33.78
C ALA A 208 17.69 -7.82 -34.33
N GLY A 209 18.98 -8.10 -34.16
CA GLY A 209 19.66 -9.33 -34.58
C GLY A 209 20.12 -10.28 -33.45
N SER A 210 19.74 -10.06 -32.19
CA SER A 210 20.19 -10.93 -31.08
C SER A 210 19.59 -12.34 -31.15
N PRO A 211 20.40 -13.42 -31.13
CA PRO A 211 19.92 -14.81 -31.13
C PRO A 211 19.06 -15.17 -29.91
N ARG A 212 19.15 -14.41 -28.81
CA ARG A 212 18.47 -14.65 -27.53
C ARG A 212 17.14 -13.91 -27.39
N ARG A 213 16.55 -13.50 -28.52
CA ARG A 213 15.34 -12.67 -28.61
C ARG A 213 14.18 -13.16 -27.71
N ASN A 214 13.98 -14.48 -27.62
CA ASN A 214 12.90 -15.10 -26.86
C ASN A 214 13.20 -15.14 -25.35
N GLU A 215 14.44 -15.44 -24.95
CA GLU A 215 14.86 -15.44 -23.54
C GLU A 215 14.66 -14.06 -22.90
N TRP A 216 14.92 -12.99 -23.65
CA TRP A 216 14.76 -11.61 -23.17
C TRP A 216 13.29 -11.26 -22.94
N VAL A 217 12.39 -11.74 -23.80
CA VAL A 217 10.94 -11.52 -23.64
C VAL A 217 10.44 -12.25 -22.40
N SER A 218 10.88 -13.48 -22.15
CA SER A 218 10.53 -14.22 -20.93
C SER A 218 11.05 -13.52 -19.67
N ALA A 219 12.30 -13.04 -19.68
CA ALA A 219 12.86 -12.29 -18.56
C ALA A 219 12.09 -11.00 -18.24
N VAL A 220 11.72 -10.23 -19.28
CA VAL A 220 10.89 -9.02 -19.12
C VAL A 220 9.52 -9.37 -18.54
N ARG A 221 8.90 -10.47 -18.96
CA ARG A 221 7.63 -10.93 -18.38
C ARG A 221 7.77 -11.27 -16.90
N GLU A 222 8.82 -11.99 -16.50
CA GLU A 222 9.08 -12.29 -15.09
C GLU A 222 9.20 -11.00 -14.27
N LEU A 223 10.02 -10.05 -14.73
CA LEU A 223 10.19 -8.76 -14.06
C LEU A 223 8.89 -7.98 -13.92
N VAL A 224 8.02 -7.99 -14.94
CA VAL A 224 6.72 -7.33 -14.86
C VAL A 224 5.76 -8.07 -13.92
N ARG A 225 5.81 -9.41 -13.86
CA ARG A 225 5.06 -10.18 -12.85
C ARG A 225 5.54 -9.89 -11.44
N ASP A 226 6.85 -9.81 -11.23
CA ASP A 226 7.46 -9.44 -9.94
C ASP A 226 7.05 -8.02 -9.54
N ALA A 227 7.10 -7.06 -10.45
CA ALA A 227 6.63 -5.70 -10.19
C ALA A 227 5.16 -5.67 -9.77
N ARG A 228 4.29 -6.44 -10.43
CA ARG A 228 2.87 -6.54 -10.08
C ARG A 228 2.64 -7.22 -8.73
N ARG A 229 3.47 -8.20 -8.37
CA ARG A 229 3.46 -8.85 -7.04
C ARG A 229 3.83 -7.84 -5.97
N SER A 230 4.96 -7.13 -6.13
CA SER A 230 5.39 -6.10 -5.20
C SER A 230 4.40 -4.92 -5.10
N LEU A 231 3.70 -4.55 -6.17
CA LEU A 231 2.59 -3.59 -6.08
C LEU A 231 1.40 -4.11 -5.25
N GLY A 232 1.15 -5.42 -5.27
CA GLY A 232 0.17 -6.06 -4.40
C GLY A 232 0.59 -5.98 -2.93
N GLU A 233 1.84 -6.32 -2.64
CA GLU A 233 2.42 -6.21 -1.29
C GLU A 233 2.39 -4.77 -0.78
N ALA A 234 2.78 -3.79 -1.62
CA ALA A 234 2.70 -2.38 -1.28
C ALA A 234 1.28 -1.96 -0.92
N ARG A 235 0.28 -2.40 -1.70
CA ARG A 235 -1.13 -2.11 -1.42
C ARG A 235 -1.57 -2.66 -0.07
N ASP A 236 -1.21 -3.90 0.24
CA ASP A 236 -1.61 -4.55 1.48
C ASP A 236 -0.92 -3.93 2.70
N SER A 237 0.36 -3.57 2.58
CA SER A 237 1.08 -2.79 3.60
C SER A 237 0.45 -1.42 3.85
N VAL A 238 0.00 -0.71 2.80
CA VAL A 238 -0.72 0.58 2.97
C VAL A 238 -2.06 0.40 3.69
N LYS A 239 -2.78 -0.71 3.47
CA LYS A 239 -4.00 -1.01 4.25
C LYS A 239 -3.68 -1.20 5.73
N LEU A 240 -2.64 -1.98 6.04
CA LEU A 240 -2.22 -2.20 7.43
C LEU A 240 -1.77 -0.89 8.10
N MET A 241 -1.03 -0.05 7.37
CA MET A 241 -0.67 1.31 7.81
C MET A 241 -1.92 2.12 8.15
N ARG A 242 -2.91 2.14 7.24
CA ARG A 242 -4.17 2.86 7.42
C ARG A 242 -4.95 2.38 8.64
N ASP A 243 -5.08 1.06 8.79
CA ASP A 243 -5.83 0.46 9.89
C ASP A 243 -5.16 0.79 11.24
N ALA A 244 -3.82 0.77 11.29
CA ALA A 244 -3.06 1.20 12.46
C ALA A 244 -3.24 2.69 12.77
N VAL A 245 -3.26 3.58 11.76
CA VAL A 245 -3.55 5.02 11.94
C VAL A 245 -4.95 5.24 12.50
N VAL A 246 -5.97 4.53 11.99
CA VAL A 246 -7.34 4.63 12.49
C VAL A 246 -7.44 4.15 13.94
N CYS A 247 -6.74 3.08 14.31
CA CYS A 247 -6.67 2.64 15.70
C CYS A 247 -5.98 3.69 16.59
N GLN A 248 -4.90 4.30 16.09
CA GLN A 248 -4.16 5.34 16.82
C GLN A 248 -4.99 6.60 17.02
N TYR A 249 -5.88 6.93 16.08
CA TYR A 249 -6.87 8.00 16.25
C TYR A 249 -7.74 7.76 17.49
N PHE A 250 -8.29 6.55 17.65
CA PHE A 250 -9.13 6.23 18.81
C PHE A 250 -8.34 6.27 20.12
N GLU A 251 -7.11 5.74 20.14
CA GLU A 251 -6.22 5.84 21.31
C GLU A 251 -5.90 7.31 21.66
N THR A 252 -5.62 8.13 20.65
CA THR A 252 -5.37 9.56 20.84
C THR A 252 -6.58 10.25 21.47
N TRP A 253 -7.77 9.95 20.98
CA TRP A 253 -9.02 10.48 21.53
C TRP A 253 -9.24 10.04 22.97
N MET A 254 -8.96 8.77 23.32
CA MET A 254 -9.05 8.28 24.69
C MET A 254 -8.05 8.96 25.63
N ILE A 255 -6.81 9.16 25.19
CA ILE A 255 -5.77 9.87 25.96
C ILE A 255 -6.23 11.29 26.28
N LEU A 256 -6.78 12.00 25.29
CA LEU A 256 -7.17 13.41 25.44
C LEU A 256 -8.44 13.61 26.27
N ASN A 257 -9.37 12.65 26.29
CA ASN A 257 -10.60 12.77 27.07
C ASN A 257 -10.50 12.21 28.50
N ARG A 258 -9.38 11.56 28.85
CA ARG A 258 -9.07 11.18 30.23
C ARG A 258 -8.41 12.31 31.03
N ALA A 259 -8.01 13.39 30.36
CA ALA A 259 -7.36 14.57 30.94
C ALA A 259 -8.35 15.72 31.19
#